data_AF-A0A1G0BR81-F1
#
_entry.id   AF-A0A1G0BR81-F1
#
_cell.length_a   1.000
_cell.length_b   1.000
_cell.length_c   1.000
_cell.angle_alpha   90.00
_cell.angle_beta   90.00
_cell.angle_gamma   90.00
#
_symmetry.space_group_name_H-M   'P 1'
#
loop_
_entity.id
_entity.type
_entity.pdbx_description
1 polymer ?
#
loop_
_entity_poly.entity_id
_entity_poly.type
_entity_poly.pdbx_seq_one_letter_code
_entity_poly.pdbx_strand_id
1 'polypeptide(L)'
;MEFAFSGILMQACSETRHWGYICDNTRPIEHRYIDAIDIFSNSVKKLELAYANRDADLPPSALFPLPRASVFLGDATTVMQNFTAHTVDLIITSPPYFGVIDYVKSQRLAMEWFGFNIETFRASETGARSKRHRIAAYSEYISELDGALREMARVLKPDGVLALLVGKSATREDPLPDLLEAARRAGLHLQDEFSREIAQGRRQASSLTNETLYLFSRS
;
A
#
# COMPACT_ATOMS: atom_id res chain seq x y z
N MET A 1 -4.88 -20.12 -6.34
CA MET A 1 -3.79 -20.88 -5.68
C MET A 1 -2.54 -20.03 -5.47
N GLU A 2 -2.11 -19.23 -6.44
CA GLU A 2 -0.92 -18.37 -6.32
C GLU A 2 -0.94 -17.42 -5.12
N PHE A 3 -2.10 -16.81 -4.81
CA PHE A 3 -2.27 -15.99 -3.61
C PHE A 3 -2.01 -16.77 -2.30
N ALA A 4 -2.54 -17.98 -2.20
CA ALA A 4 -2.32 -18.85 -1.04
C ALA A 4 -0.85 -19.24 -0.91
N PHE A 5 -0.19 -19.43 -2.05
CA PHE A 5 1.21 -19.80 -2.16
C PHE A 5 2.12 -18.63 -1.76
N SER A 6 1.93 -17.44 -2.34
CA SER A 6 2.74 -16.25 -2.01
C SER A 6 2.60 -15.87 -0.53
N GLY A 7 1.41 -16.06 0.04
CA GLY A 7 1.13 -15.78 1.45
C GLY A 7 1.91 -16.64 2.45
N ILE A 8 2.45 -17.80 2.04
CA ILE A 8 3.19 -18.71 2.93
C ILE A 8 4.71 -18.59 2.79
N LEU A 9 5.22 -17.86 1.80
CA LEU A 9 6.65 -17.83 1.49
C LEU A 9 7.53 -17.39 2.65
N MET A 10 7.06 -16.39 3.42
CA MET A 10 7.75 -15.93 4.63
C MET A 10 7.77 -17.02 5.72
N GLN A 11 6.65 -17.71 5.92
CA GLN A 11 6.53 -18.78 6.92
C GLN A 11 7.35 -20.02 6.54
N ALA A 12 7.42 -20.32 5.24
CA ALA A 12 8.21 -21.39 4.66
C ALA A 12 9.69 -21.01 4.43
N CYS A 13 10.09 -19.78 4.75
CA CYS A 13 11.48 -19.34 4.60
C CYS A 13 12.35 -19.87 5.73
N SER A 14 13.61 -20.22 5.43
CA SER A 14 14.59 -20.56 6.47
C SER A 14 15.09 -19.34 7.27
N GLU A 15 14.88 -18.12 6.78
CA GLU A 15 15.25 -16.91 7.50
C GLU A 15 14.30 -16.65 8.69
N THR A 16 14.86 -16.52 9.89
CA THR A 16 14.11 -16.41 11.16
C THR A 16 14.25 -15.04 11.81
N ARG A 17 15.16 -14.20 11.33
CA ARG A 17 15.31 -12.83 11.80
C ARG A 17 14.17 -11.95 11.23
N HIS A 18 14.25 -10.66 11.52
CA HIS A 18 13.30 -9.67 11.03
C HIS A 18 13.18 -9.67 9.49
N TRP A 19 11.97 -9.42 8.96
CA TRP A 19 11.67 -9.44 7.51
C TRP A 19 12.59 -8.56 6.64
N GLY A 20 13.18 -7.52 7.24
CA GLY A 20 14.19 -6.67 6.60
C GLY A 20 15.41 -7.43 6.07
N TYR A 21 15.83 -8.54 6.71
CA TYR A 21 16.95 -9.35 6.22
C TYR A 21 16.65 -9.98 4.85
N ILE A 22 15.41 -10.42 4.63
CA ILE A 22 14.95 -10.93 3.33
C ILE A 22 14.93 -9.79 2.30
N CYS A 23 14.46 -8.61 2.68
CA CYS A 23 14.45 -7.43 1.80
C CYS A 23 15.85 -7.08 1.31
N ASP A 24 16.81 -7.13 2.22
CA ASP A 24 18.23 -6.86 1.99
C ASP A 24 18.96 -8.02 1.30
N ASN A 25 18.23 -9.03 0.84
CA ASN A 25 18.75 -10.22 0.15
C ASN A 25 19.77 -11.00 0.99
N THR A 26 19.59 -10.97 2.31
CA THR A 26 20.43 -11.74 3.22
C THR A 26 19.98 -13.20 3.20
N ARG A 27 20.97 -14.11 3.14
CA ARG A 27 20.72 -15.55 3.24
C ARG A 27 20.49 -15.98 4.69
N PRO A 28 19.67 -17.02 4.91
CA PRO A 28 19.50 -17.58 6.24
C PRO A 28 20.84 -18.09 6.78
N ILE A 29 21.02 -18.00 8.10
CA ILE A 29 22.23 -18.50 8.78
C ILE A 29 22.30 -20.03 8.69
N GLU A 30 21.15 -20.68 8.78
CA GLU A 30 21.02 -22.14 8.71
C GLU A 30 19.85 -22.52 7.80
N HIS A 31 19.96 -23.70 7.17
CA HIS A 31 18.86 -24.30 6.44
C HIS A 31 18.05 -25.19 7.39
N ARG A 32 16.74 -24.97 7.43
CA ARG A 32 15.82 -25.74 8.27
C ARG A 32 14.81 -26.48 7.41
N TYR A 33 14.45 -27.69 7.83
CA TYR A 33 13.31 -28.39 7.26
C TYR A 33 12.03 -27.68 7.70
N ILE A 34 11.18 -27.33 6.73
CA ILE A 34 9.86 -26.78 6.96
C ILE A 34 8.89 -27.54 6.05
N ASP A 35 7.82 -28.06 6.63
CA ASP A 35 6.76 -28.71 5.86
C ASP A 35 5.91 -27.66 5.13
N ALA A 36 6.42 -27.20 3.98
CA ALA A 36 5.74 -26.21 3.15
C ALA A 36 4.39 -26.73 2.60
N ILE A 37 4.23 -28.05 2.46
CA ILE A 37 3.00 -28.68 1.96
C ILE A 37 1.90 -28.55 3.02
N ASP A 38 2.21 -28.85 4.29
CA ASP A 38 1.25 -28.66 5.39
C ASP A 38 0.87 -27.18 5.54
N ILE A 39 1.86 -26.27 5.52
CA ILE A 39 1.59 -24.83 5.61
C ILE A 39 0.69 -24.36 4.45
N PHE A 40 0.99 -24.78 3.22
CA PHE A 40 0.18 -24.42 2.05
C PHE A 40 -1.23 -24.98 2.15
N SER A 41 -1.37 -26.25 2.52
CA SER A 41 -2.67 -26.91 2.69
C SER A 41 -3.53 -26.19 3.74
N ASN A 42 -2.91 -25.77 4.84
CA ASN A 42 -3.58 -25.00 5.88
C ASN A 42 -3.95 -23.58 5.41
N SER A 43 -3.12 -22.94 4.60
CA SER A 43 -3.44 -21.65 3.96
C SER A 43 -4.66 -21.75 3.04
N VAL A 44 -4.71 -22.79 2.19
CA VAL A 44 -5.85 -23.04 1.29
C VAL A 44 -7.15 -23.28 2.08
N LYS A 45 -7.12 -24.11 3.13
CA LYS A 45 -8.29 -24.34 4.00
C LYS A 45 -8.79 -23.06 4.65
N LYS A 46 -7.89 -22.18 5.11
CA LYS A 46 -8.27 -20.88 5.67
C LYS A 46 -8.94 -19.98 4.64
N LEU A 47 -8.44 -19.98 3.40
CA LEU A 47 -9.06 -19.22 2.32
C LEU A 47 -10.44 -19.77 1.96
N GLU A 48 -10.58 -21.08 1.82
CA GLU A 48 -11.86 -21.73 1.58
C GLU A 48 -12.88 -21.34 2.66
N LEU A 49 -12.50 -21.42 3.93
CA LEU A 49 -13.35 -21.00 5.05
C LEU A 49 -13.72 -19.52 4.99
N ALA A 50 -12.76 -18.64 4.66
CA ALA A 50 -13.03 -17.21 4.51
C ALA A 50 -14.01 -16.93 3.35
N TYR A 51 -13.90 -17.64 2.23
CA TYR A 51 -14.84 -17.53 1.12
C TYR A 51 -16.23 -18.07 1.46
N ALA A 52 -16.31 -19.19 2.19
CA ALA A 52 -17.57 -19.76 2.64
C ALA A 52 -18.31 -18.82 3.62
N ASN A 53 -17.55 -18.14 4.48
CA ASN A 53 -18.09 -17.20 5.46
C ASN A 53 -18.23 -15.77 4.94
N ARG A 54 -17.82 -15.49 3.69
CA ARG A 54 -17.83 -14.14 3.11
C ARG A 54 -19.17 -13.44 3.30
N ASP A 55 -20.27 -14.17 3.07
CA ASP A 55 -21.61 -13.57 3.12
C ASP A 55 -22.07 -13.28 4.56
N ALA A 56 -21.46 -13.92 5.57
CA ALA A 56 -21.71 -13.62 6.98
C ALA A 56 -21.05 -12.30 7.44
N ASP A 57 -19.98 -11.87 6.75
CA ASP A 57 -19.31 -10.59 7.00
C ASP A 57 -20.01 -9.41 6.29
N LEU A 58 -20.99 -9.70 5.42
CA LEU A 58 -21.75 -8.67 4.73
C LEU A 58 -22.81 -8.05 5.65
N PRO A 59 -23.08 -6.74 5.53
CA PRO A 59 -24.18 -6.13 6.27
C PRO A 59 -25.51 -6.76 5.84
N PRO A 60 -26.53 -6.81 6.73
CA PRO A 60 -27.85 -7.35 6.39
C PRO A 60 -28.52 -6.66 5.18
N SER A 61 -28.08 -5.45 4.83
CA SER A 61 -28.55 -4.67 3.68
C SER A 61 -27.83 -5.00 2.36
N ALA A 62 -26.90 -5.95 2.34
CA ALA A 62 -26.17 -6.30 1.13
C ALA A 62 -27.12 -6.81 0.04
N LEU A 63 -27.02 -6.21 -1.15
CA LEU A 63 -27.82 -6.59 -2.31
C LEU A 63 -27.04 -7.60 -3.16
N PHE A 64 -27.75 -8.62 -3.64
CA PHE A 64 -27.20 -9.64 -4.53
C PHE A 64 -27.77 -9.49 -5.96
N PRO A 65 -26.94 -9.70 -7.01
CA PRO A 65 -25.51 -10.00 -6.93
C PRO A 65 -24.72 -8.82 -6.39
N LEU A 66 -23.64 -9.11 -5.66
CA LEU A 66 -22.76 -8.05 -5.15
C LEU A 66 -22.28 -7.16 -6.31
N PRO A 67 -22.10 -5.84 -6.08
CA PRO A 67 -21.54 -4.95 -7.07
C PRO A 67 -20.21 -5.48 -7.61
N ARG A 68 -20.00 -5.31 -8.92
CA ARG A 68 -18.78 -5.77 -9.58
C ARG A 68 -17.58 -4.97 -9.08
N ALA A 69 -16.58 -5.66 -8.56
CA ALA A 69 -15.25 -5.09 -8.33
C ALA A 69 -14.40 -5.20 -9.61
N SER A 70 -13.60 -4.17 -9.90
CA SER A 70 -12.62 -4.18 -10.98
C SER A 70 -11.24 -3.89 -10.40
N VAL A 71 -10.24 -4.66 -10.84
CA VAL A 71 -8.85 -4.51 -10.41
C VAL A 71 -8.02 -4.14 -11.63
N PHE A 72 -7.22 -3.09 -11.50
CA PHE A 72 -6.36 -2.59 -12.56
C PHE A 72 -4.91 -2.68 -12.10
N LEU A 73 -4.07 -3.33 -12.90
CA LEU A 73 -2.64 -3.46 -12.63
C LEU A 73 -1.88 -2.31 -13.31
N GLY A 74 -1.16 -1.50 -12.53
CA GLY A 74 -0.30 -0.46 -13.07
C GLY A 74 0.04 0.61 -12.04
N ASP A 75 0.82 1.60 -12.48
CA ASP A 75 1.00 2.85 -11.75
C ASP A 75 -0.36 3.57 -11.60
N ALA A 76 -0.71 3.94 -10.36
CA ALA A 76 -2.04 4.46 -10.06
C ALA A 76 -2.36 5.76 -10.83
N THR A 77 -1.37 6.65 -10.98
CA THR A 77 -1.53 7.89 -11.75
C THR A 77 -1.84 7.59 -13.20
N THR A 78 -1.08 6.69 -13.82
CA THR A 78 -1.28 6.27 -15.22
C THR A 78 -2.59 5.52 -15.42
N VAL A 79 -2.98 4.64 -14.48
CA VAL A 79 -4.25 3.91 -14.55
C VAL A 79 -5.44 4.88 -14.50
N MET A 80 -5.42 5.86 -13.59
CA MET A 80 -6.50 6.84 -13.43
C MET A 80 -6.72 7.67 -14.70
N GLN A 81 -5.70 7.92 -15.52
CA GLN A 81 -5.85 8.63 -16.80
C GLN A 81 -6.85 7.96 -17.76
N ASN A 82 -7.09 6.66 -17.62
CA ASN A 82 -8.08 5.93 -18.43
C ASN A 82 -9.52 6.14 -17.93
N PHE A 83 -9.70 6.79 -16.78
CA PHE A 83 -11.02 6.98 -16.18
C PHE A 83 -11.58 8.34 -16.60
N THR A 84 -12.88 8.37 -16.89
CA THR A 84 -13.60 9.61 -17.18
C THR A 84 -13.58 10.53 -15.96
N ALA A 85 -13.36 11.82 -16.19
CA ALA A 85 -13.40 12.82 -15.14
C ALA A 85 -14.78 12.83 -14.45
N HIS A 86 -14.82 13.20 -13.17
CA HIS A 86 -16.07 13.36 -12.41
C HIS A 86 -16.94 12.09 -12.32
N THR A 87 -16.33 10.92 -12.13
CA THR A 87 -17.06 9.63 -12.04
C THR A 87 -16.91 8.93 -10.70
N VAL A 88 -15.92 9.29 -9.89
CA VAL A 88 -15.62 8.66 -8.61
C VAL A 88 -16.23 9.46 -7.46
N ASP A 89 -17.04 8.81 -6.61
CA ASP A 89 -17.66 9.45 -5.44
C ASP A 89 -16.68 9.57 -4.25
N LEU A 90 -15.83 8.56 -4.06
CA LEU A 90 -14.92 8.44 -2.93
C LEU A 90 -13.61 7.78 -3.35
N ILE A 91 -12.49 8.40 -2.99
CA ILE A 91 -11.16 7.81 -3.05
C ILE A 91 -10.65 7.61 -1.63
N ILE A 92 -10.22 6.40 -1.30
CA ILE A 92 -9.54 6.10 -0.03
C ILE A 92 -8.15 5.59 -0.37
N THR A 93 -7.10 6.21 0.17
CA THR A 93 -5.74 5.78 -0.09
C THR A 93 -4.78 6.13 1.04
N SER A 94 -3.72 5.33 1.16
CA SER A 94 -2.57 5.57 2.03
C SER A 94 -1.31 5.58 1.15
N PRO A 95 -0.87 6.74 0.62
CA PRO A 95 0.29 6.79 -0.25
C PRO A 95 1.54 6.28 0.49
N PRO A 96 2.57 5.80 -0.23
CA PRO A 96 3.80 5.36 0.41
C PRO A 96 4.43 6.48 1.24
N TYR A 97 4.83 6.17 2.48
CA TYR A 97 5.43 7.16 3.36
C TYR A 97 6.91 7.34 3.06
N PHE A 98 7.33 8.58 2.83
CA PHE A 98 8.68 8.89 2.35
C PHE A 98 9.79 8.21 3.18
N GLY A 99 10.54 7.36 2.48
CA GLY A 99 11.72 6.67 2.96
C GLY A 99 11.48 5.63 4.05
N VAL A 100 10.23 5.23 4.36
CA VAL A 100 9.92 4.34 5.51
C VAL A 100 10.21 2.90 5.19
N ILE A 101 9.63 2.37 4.13
CA ILE A 101 9.65 0.96 3.77
C ILE A 101 10.11 0.82 2.32
N ASP A 102 10.73 -0.32 2.00
CA ASP A 102 10.89 -0.78 0.63
C ASP A 102 9.83 -1.87 0.39
N TYR A 103 8.63 -1.47 -0.04
CA TYR A 103 7.50 -2.38 -0.29
C TYR A 103 7.85 -3.38 -1.38
N VAL A 104 8.53 -2.97 -2.44
CA VAL A 104 8.97 -3.91 -3.50
C VAL A 104 9.93 -4.96 -2.92
N LYS A 105 10.91 -4.55 -2.12
CA LYS A 105 11.85 -5.49 -1.50
C LYS A 105 11.17 -6.41 -0.48
N SER A 106 10.09 -5.96 0.17
CA SER A 106 9.27 -6.81 1.06
C SER A 106 8.67 -8.01 0.34
N GLN A 107 8.48 -7.91 -0.98
CA GLN A 107 7.94 -8.97 -1.82
C GLN A 107 9.03 -9.84 -2.48
N ARG A 108 10.30 -9.75 -2.04
CA ARG A 108 11.42 -10.46 -2.69
C ARG A 108 11.15 -11.94 -2.92
N LEU A 109 10.70 -12.69 -1.91
CA LEU A 109 10.47 -14.13 -2.07
C LEU A 109 9.43 -14.44 -3.15
N ALA A 110 8.35 -13.64 -3.23
CA ALA A 110 7.33 -13.81 -4.25
C ALA A 110 7.88 -13.46 -5.64
N MET A 111 8.62 -12.35 -5.76
CA MET A 111 9.24 -11.93 -7.02
C MET A 111 10.20 -13.00 -7.55
N GLU A 112 11.10 -13.51 -6.71
CA GLU A 112 12.05 -14.57 -7.08
C GLU A 112 11.32 -15.87 -7.47
N TRP A 113 10.30 -16.28 -6.71
CA TRP A 113 9.57 -17.52 -6.99
C TRP A 113 8.83 -17.48 -8.33
N PHE A 114 8.18 -16.36 -8.63
CA PHE A 114 7.43 -16.18 -9.88
C PHE A 114 8.32 -15.72 -11.05
N GLY A 115 9.63 -15.60 -10.85
CA GLY A 115 10.59 -15.21 -11.90
C GLY A 115 10.47 -13.75 -12.35
N PHE A 116 9.94 -12.88 -11.50
CA PHE A 116 9.86 -11.44 -11.77
C PHE A 116 11.17 -10.74 -11.42
N ASN A 117 11.64 -9.87 -12.31
CA ASN A 117 12.80 -9.03 -12.03
C ASN A 117 12.42 -7.91 -11.04
N ILE A 118 12.82 -8.08 -9.78
CA ILE A 118 12.53 -7.13 -8.70
C ILE A 118 13.07 -5.72 -8.98
N GLU A 119 14.18 -5.59 -9.72
CA GLU A 119 14.79 -4.29 -10.00
C GLU A 119 13.91 -3.42 -10.89
N THR A 120 13.11 -4.02 -11.77
CA THR A 120 12.13 -3.31 -12.61
C THR A 120 11.13 -2.54 -11.74
N PHE A 121 10.58 -3.18 -10.71
CA PHE A 121 9.62 -2.57 -9.80
C PHE A 121 10.28 -1.63 -8.78
N ARG A 122 11.48 -1.99 -8.31
CA ARG A 122 12.22 -1.19 -7.32
C ARG A 122 12.62 0.17 -7.92
N ALA A 123 12.97 0.20 -9.21
CA ALA A 123 13.33 1.43 -9.90
C ALA A 123 12.16 2.43 -9.97
N SER A 124 10.92 1.95 -10.08
CA SER A 124 9.71 2.79 -10.15
C SER A 124 9.03 3.02 -8.80
N GLU A 125 9.53 2.45 -7.70
CA GLU A 125 8.88 2.58 -6.39
C GLU A 125 8.93 4.02 -5.82
N THR A 126 7.77 4.65 -5.66
CA THR A 126 7.61 5.98 -5.05
C THR A 126 8.01 5.97 -3.58
N GLY A 127 8.85 6.92 -3.17
CA GLY A 127 9.18 7.14 -1.75
C GLY A 127 9.96 6.01 -1.08
N ALA A 128 10.57 5.09 -1.83
CA ALA A 128 11.26 3.91 -1.28
C ALA A 128 12.36 4.27 -0.27
N ARG A 129 12.46 3.49 0.81
CA ARG A 129 13.54 3.61 1.82
C ARG A 129 14.93 3.60 1.19
N SER A 130 15.17 2.75 0.21
CA SER A 130 16.46 2.62 -0.48
C SER A 130 16.86 3.82 -1.34
N LYS A 131 15.90 4.68 -1.73
CA LYS A 131 16.15 5.88 -2.54
C LYS A 131 16.34 7.15 -1.70
N ARG A 132 15.94 7.13 -0.43
CA ARG A 132 15.80 8.32 0.44
C ARG A 132 17.03 9.23 0.58
N HIS A 133 18.24 8.70 0.37
CA HIS A 133 19.49 9.46 0.52
C HIS A 133 19.93 10.15 -0.77
N ARG A 134 19.21 9.96 -1.90
CA ARG A 134 19.48 10.71 -3.13
C ARG A 134 19.04 12.16 -2.93
N ILE A 135 19.83 13.09 -3.47
CA ILE A 135 19.60 14.54 -3.33
C ILE A 135 18.18 14.92 -3.80
N ALA A 136 17.72 14.35 -4.91
CA ALA A 136 16.41 14.65 -5.48
C ALA A 136 15.26 13.78 -4.92
N ALA A 137 15.51 12.83 -4.01
CA ALA A 137 14.52 11.83 -3.61
C ALA A 137 13.23 12.43 -3.06
N TYR A 138 13.36 13.47 -2.21
CA TYR A 138 12.20 14.13 -1.61
C TYR A 138 11.40 14.91 -2.66
N SER A 139 12.07 15.71 -3.50
CA SER A 139 11.42 16.46 -4.57
C SER A 139 10.75 15.55 -5.61
N GLU A 140 11.37 14.43 -5.96
CA GLU A 140 10.78 13.41 -6.85
C GLU A 140 9.52 12.81 -6.22
N TYR A 141 9.60 12.43 -4.94
CA TYR A 141 8.46 11.90 -4.19
C TYR A 141 7.26 12.88 -4.15
N ILE A 142 7.49 14.15 -3.83
CA ILE A 142 6.44 15.17 -3.84
C ILE A 142 5.87 15.36 -5.26
N SER A 143 6.74 15.38 -6.28
CA SER A 143 6.31 15.51 -7.68
C SER A 143 5.43 14.33 -8.13
N GLU A 144 5.79 13.10 -7.76
CA GLU A 144 5.00 11.90 -8.06
C GLU A 144 3.63 11.93 -7.38
N LEU A 145 3.58 12.32 -6.10
CA LEU A 145 2.30 12.44 -5.38
C LEU A 145 1.45 13.63 -5.84
N ASP A 146 2.06 14.75 -6.25
CA ASP A 146 1.35 15.88 -6.88
C ASP A 146 0.66 15.43 -8.17
N GLY A 147 1.34 14.62 -9.01
CA GLY A 147 0.75 14.00 -10.19
C GLY A 147 -0.44 13.10 -9.85
N ALA A 148 -0.29 12.24 -8.84
CA ALA A 148 -1.36 11.36 -8.37
C ALA A 148 -2.56 12.16 -7.84
N LEU A 149 -2.33 13.20 -7.04
CA LEU A 149 -3.38 14.07 -6.48
C LEU A 149 -4.16 14.80 -7.57
N ARG A 150 -3.50 15.26 -8.63
CA ARG A 150 -4.17 15.87 -9.80
C ARG A 150 -5.10 14.89 -10.50
N GLU A 151 -4.67 13.65 -10.70
CA GLU A 151 -5.52 12.62 -11.31
C GLU A 151 -6.68 12.22 -10.38
N MET A 152 -6.43 12.07 -9.07
CA MET A 152 -7.48 11.84 -8.07
C MET A 152 -8.51 12.96 -8.09
N ALA A 153 -8.05 14.21 -8.05
CA ALA A 153 -8.92 15.37 -8.15
C ALA A 153 -9.73 15.32 -9.44
N ARG A 154 -9.11 15.07 -10.61
CA ARG A 154 -9.78 15.01 -11.91
C ARG A 154 -10.89 13.96 -11.96
N VAL A 155 -10.69 12.76 -11.43
CA VAL A 155 -11.68 11.68 -11.51
C VAL A 155 -12.80 11.80 -10.46
N LEU A 156 -12.56 12.49 -9.35
CA LEU A 156 -13.58 12.73 -8.31
C LEU A 156 -14.75 13.57 -8.85
N LYS A 157 -15.99 13.24 -8.49
CA LYS A 157 -17.15 14.08 -8.79
C LYS A 157 -17.04 15.45 -8.08
N PRO A 158 -17.77 16.49 -8.55
CA PRO A 158 -18.12 17.61 -7.69
C PRO A 158 -18.78 17.04 -6.41
N ASP A 159 -18.36 17.50 -5.24
CA ASP A 159 -18.73 16.96 -3.92
C ASP A 159 -18.14 15.58 -3.56
N GLY A 160 -17.29 15.02 -4.42
CA GLY A 160 -16.55 13.79 -4.13
C GLY A 160 -15.51 14.00 -3.01
N VAL A 161 -15.21 12.91 -2.29
CA VAL A 161 -14.31 12.93 -1.13
C VAL A 161 -13.01 12.18 -1.43
N LEU A 162 -11.88 12.77 -1.07
CA LEU A 162 -10.60 12.07 -0.94
C LEU A 162 -10.28 11.86 0.54
N ALA A 163 -10.14 10.61 0.95
CA ALA A 163 -9.67 10.18 2.24
C ALA A 163 -8.21 9.73 2.14
N LEU A 164 -7.29 10.56 2.63
CA LEU A 164 -5.84 10.35 2.53
C LEU A 164 -5.26 10.01 3.91
N LEU A 165 -4.78 8.78 4.07
CA LEU A 165 -4.10 8.34 5.29
C LEU A 165 -2.60 8.59 5.17
N VAL A 166 -2.05 9.45 6.03
CA VAL A 166 -0.62 9.76 6.08
C VAL A 166 -0.07 9.41 7.45
N GLY A 167 0.98 8.59 7.45
CA GLY A 167 1.68 8.21 8.66
C GLY A 167 2.85 9.13 8.94
N LYS A 168 3.02 9.55 10.21
CA LYS A 168 4.11 10.41 10.62
C LYS A 168 5.27 9.58 11.16
N SER A 169 6.46 9.79 10.61
CA SER A 169 7.71 9.24 11.15
C SER A 169 8.38 10.31 12.00
N ALA A 170 8.54 10.08 13.31
CA ALA A 170 9.12 11.06 14.24
C ALA A 170 10.58 11.46 13.91
N THR A 171 11.26 10.66 13.09
CA THR A 171 12.68 10.85 12.74
C THR A 171 12.92 11.51 11.38
N ARG A 172 11.86 11.96 10.69
CA ARG A 172 11.98 12.42 9.29
C ARG A 172 11.21 13.69 9.01
N GLU A 173 11.61 14.33 7.91
CA GLU A 173 10.91 15.46 7.33
C GLU A 173 9.45 15.08 7.06
N ASP A 174 8.56 15.96 7.50
CA ASP A 174 7.12 15.76 7.42
C ASP A 174 6.66 16.19 6.02
N PRO A 175 6.24 15.26 5.14
CA PRO A 175 5.82 15.63 3.79
C PRO A 175 4.46 16.34 3.77
N LEU A 176 3.76 16.38 4.90
CA LEU A 176 2.39 16.86 4.97
C LEU A 176 2.21 18.29 4.43
N PRO A 177 3.03 19.31 4.79
CA PRO A 177 2.82 20.67 4.29
C PRO A 177 2.86 20.73 2.76
N ASP A 178 3.80 20.04 2.14
CA ASP A 178 3.95 19.99 0.69
C ASP A 178 2.82 19.20 0.02
N LEU A 179 2.33 18.13 0.67
CA LEU A 179 1.18 17.36 0.18
C LEU A 179 -0.13 18.14 0.30
N LEU A 180 -0.34 18.90 1.37
CA LEU A 180 -1.49 19.77 1.52
C LEU A 180 -1.49 20.87 0.46
N GLU A 181 -0.33 21.46 0.18
CA GLU A 181 -0.20 22.46 -0.87
C GLU A 181 -0.39 21.84 -2.27
N ALA A 182 0.12 20.63 -2.51
CA ALA A 182 -0.15 19.87 -3.74
C ALA A 182 -1.64 19.57 -3.93
N ALA A 183 -2.32 19.11 -2.88
CA ALA A 183 -3.76 18.87 -2.88
C ALA A 183 -4.52 20.16 -3.19
N ARG A 184 -4.15 21.27 -2.54
CA ARG A 184 -4.75 22.59 -2.79
C ARG A 184 -4.59 23.04 -4.25
N ARG A 185 -3.40 22.88 -4.84
CA ARG A 185 -3.17 23.17 -6.27
C ARG A 185 -3.99 22.29 -7.21
N ALA A 186 -4.29 21.06 -6.80
CA ALA A 186 -5.15 20.14 -7.55
C ALA A 186 -6.65 20.44 -7.40
N GLY A 187 -7.05 21.42 -6.57
CA GLY A 187 -8.45 21.75 -6.29
C GLY A 187 -9.09 20.91 -5.19
N LEU A 188 -8.27 20.27 -4.35
CA LEU A 188 -8.71 19.51 -3.18
C LEU A 188 -8.57 20.37 -1.93
N HIS A 189 -9.64 20.50 -1.17
CA HIS A 189 -9.70 21.35 0.03
C HIS A 189 -9.88 20.49 1.27
N LEU A 190 -8.96 20.63 2.22
CA LEU A 190 -9.02 19.94 3.50
C LEU A 190 -10.28 20.34 4.26
N GLN A 191 -11.07 19.36 4.70
CA GLN A 191 -12.28 19.52 5.50
C GLN A 191 -12.05 19.07 6.93
N ASP A 192 -11.50 17.87 7.12
CA ASP A 192 -11.35 17.25 8.43
C ASP A 192 -10.04 16.48 8.56
N GLU A 193 -9.61 16.29 9.81
CA GLU A 193 -8.44 15.53 10.20
C GLU A 193 -8.75 14.60 11.38
N PHE A 194 -8.39 13.32 11.26
CA PHE A 194 -8.53 12.33 12.32
C PHE A 194 -7.19 11.63 12.59
N SER A 195 -6.59 11.91 13.74
CA SER A 195 -5.31 11.31 14.15
C SER A 195 -5.51 10.13 15.10
N ARG A 196 -4.72 9.06 14.92
CA ARG A 196 -4.67 7.93 15.86
C ARG A 196 -3.26 7.42 16.10
N GLU A 197 -3.06 6.80 17.26
CA GLU A 197 -1.85 6.03 17.54
C GLU A 197 -1.92 4.64 16.93
N ILE A 198 -0.78 4.18 16.41
CA ILE A 198 -0.64 2.84 15.87
C ILE A 198 -0.11 1.92 16.97
N ALA A 199 -0.92 0.93 17.36
CA ALA A 199 -0.51 -0.11 18.29
C ALA A 199 0.75 -0.83 17.80
N GLN A 200 1.69 -1.15 18.71
CA GLN A 200 3.01 -1.67 18.36
C GLN A 200 2.98 -2.89 17.41
N GLY A 201 2.05 -3.83 17.62
CA GLY A 201 1.89 -5.02 16.76
C GLY A 201 1.29 -4.76 15.38
N ARG A 202 0.76 -3.55 15.12
CA ARG A 202 0.18 -3.13 13.83
C ARG A 202 1.10 -2.18 13.05
N ARG A 203 2.26 -1.82 13.60
CA ARG A 203 3.22 -0.93 12.95
C ARG A 203 3.94 -1.66 11.83
N GLN A 204 3.85 -1.13 10.61
CA GLN A 204 4.64 -1.65 9.48
C GLN A 204 6.14 -1.31 9.62
N ALA A 205 6.44 -0.17 10.25
CA ALA A 205 7.79 0.23 10.66
C ALA A 205 7.76 0.73 12.11
N SER A 206 8.79 0.41 12.89
CA SER A 206 8.87 0.80 14.31
C SER A 206 8.81 2.31 14.53
N SER A 207 9.25 3.10 13.56
CA SER A 207 9.24 4.57 13.59
C SER A 207 7.87 5.20 13.29
N LEU A 208 6.88 4.41 12.86
CA LEU A 208 5.54 4.86 12.53
C LEU A 208 4.63 4.74 13.75
N THR A 209 4.56 5.79 14.55
CA THR A 209 3.83 5.78 15.83
C THR A 209 2.41 6.32 15.69
N ASN A 210 2.18 7.21 14.73
CA ASN A 210 0.92 7.91 14.53
C ASN A 210 0.57 7.90 13.05
N GLU A 211 -0.72 7.88 12.76
CA GLU A 211 -1.25 8.12 11.42
C GLU A 211 -2.49 9.01 11.50
N THR A 212 -2.67 9.76 10.43
CA THR A 212 -3.69 10.78 10.35
C THR A 212 -4.45 10.62 9.04
N LEU A 213 -5.77 10.54 9.16
CA LEU A 213 -6.69 10.55 8.03
C LEU A 213 -7.10 11.98 7.74
N TYR A 214 -6.77 12.47 6.55
CA TYR A 214 -7.19 13.76 6.03
C TYR A 214 -8.35 13.57 5.06
N LEU A 215 -9.46 14.28 5.28
CA LEU A 215 -10.59 14.31 4.36
C LEU A 215 -10.54 15.59 3.53
N PHE A 216 -10.51 15.44 2.22
CA PHE A 216 -10.59 16.55 1.28
C PHE A 216 -11.89 16.46 0.49
N SER A 217 -12.50 17.62 0.23
CA SER A 217 -13.54 17.75 -0.78
C SER A 217 -12.97 18.32 -2.07
N ARG A 218 -13.57 17.93 -3.19
CA ARG A 218 -13.36 18.60 -4.48
C ARG A 218 -14.36 19.76 -4.61
N SER A 219 -13.87 20.97 -4.84
CA SER A 219 -14.70 22.12 -5.25
C SER A 219 -14.76 22.28 -6.77
#